data_AF-A0A933MSJ6-F1
#
_entry.id   AF-A0A933MSJ6-F1
#
_cell.length_a   1.000
_cell.length_b   1.000
_cell.length_c   1.000
_cell.angle_alpha   90.00
_cell.angle_beta   90.00
_cell.angle_gamma   90.00
#
_symmetry.space_group_name_H-M   'P 1'
#
loop_
_entity.id
_entity.type
_entity.pdbx_description
1 polymer ?
#
loop_
_entity_poly.entity_id
_entity_poly.type
_entity_poly.pdbx_seq_one_letter_code
_entity_poly.pdbx_strand_id
1 'polypeptide(L)'
;MKRVVVLAFLALLAMSLPAHAVTFQLDSLTVGSSDPGLVLGGGLNYRAPVNFNLDCPECGYDSVHFDDLFYLYNTESALNLEDDFAWIPLTLTFNFSLPSSAGQIVSGESVGYFSLNPFGRRWAVDLDNPTLFSFTDGAFNYELLAVISPGEANFGWTETGYFDVTFKLKECEAVPIPGALWLLGSGLAALVGFRRKKSQ
;
A
#
# COMPACT_ATOMS: atom_id res chain seq x y z
N MET A 1 -39.61 -32.03 5.28
CA MET A 1 -38.52 -31.84 4.29
C MET A 1 -38.13 -30.38 4.10
N LYS A 2 -39.08 -29.45 3.95
CA LYS A 2 -38.78 -28.01 3.75
C LYS A 2 -37.89 -27.38 4.85
N ARG A 3 -38.04 -27.78 6.12
CA ARG A 3 -37.25 -27.23 7.26
C ARG A 3 -35.76 -27.61 7.25
N VAL A 4 -35.41 -28.80 6.77
CA VAL A 4 -34.00 -29.27 6.75
C VAL A 4 -33.20 -28.58 5.64
N VAL A 5 -33.83 -28.33 4.48
CA VAL A 5 -33.22 -27.58 3.38
C VAL A 5 -32.97 -26.12 3.79
N VAL A 6 -33.92 -25.50 4.50
CA VAL A 6 -33.76 -24.13 5.03
C VAL A 6 -32.64 -24.05 6.07
N LEU A 7 -32.53 -25.04 6.97
CA LEU A 7 -31.43 -25.11 7.94
C LEU A 7 -30.06 -25.33 7.29
N ALA A 8 -29.98 -26.20 6.28
CA ALA A 8 -28.74 -26.39 5.52
C ALA A 8 -28.34 -25.14 4.74
N PHE A 9 -29.31 -24.43 4.15
CA PHE A 9 -29.08 -23.17 3.45
C PHE A 9 -28.65 -22.05 4.41
N LEU A 10 -29.25 -21.95 5.60
CA LEU A 10 -28.83 -21.03 6.66
C LEU A 10 -27.44 -21.35 7.21
N ALA A 11 -27.09 -22.64 7.34
CA ALA A 11 -25.75 -23.06 7.73
C ALA A 11 -24.68 -22.72 6.67
N LEU A 12 -25.03 -22.83 5.38
CA LEU A 12 -24.18 -22.39 4.26
C LEU A 12 -24.04 -20.86 4.20
N LEU A 13 -25.12 -20.11 4.46
CA LEU A 13 -25.07 -18.65 4.55
C LEU A 13 -24.26 -18.15 5.76
N ALA A 14 -24.26 -18.89 6.87
CA ALA A 14 -23.43 -18.58 8.03
C ALA A 14 -21.93 -18.90 7.80
N MET A 15 -21.59 -19.55 6.69
CA MET A 15 -20.22 -19.95 6.33
C MET A 15 -19.61 -19.08 5.22
N SER A 16 -20.23 -17.95 4.85
CA SER A 16 -19.51 -16.90 4.13
C SER A 16 -18.39 -16.40 5.03
N LEU A 17 -17.13 -16.69 4.67
CA LEU A 17 -15.98 -16.12 5.36
C LEU A 17 -16.12 -14.60 5.36
N PRO A 18 -15.90 -13.92 6.50
CA PRO A 18 -15.88 -12.47 6.51
C PRO A 18 -14.80 -12.01 5.52
N ALA A 19 -15.14 -11.08 4.64
CA ALA A 19 -14.12 -10.32 3.93
C ALA A 19 -13.14 -9.74 4.96
N HIS A 20 -11.88 -10.13 4.87
CA HIS A 20 -10.87 -9.71 5.83
C HIS A 20 -10.25 -8.41 5.33
N ALA A 21 -10.68 -7.29 5.91
CA ALA A 21 -10.05 -5.99 5.72
C ALA A 21 -8.87 -5.87 6.68
N VAL A 22 -7.73 -5.38 6.18
CA VAL A 22 -6.56 -5.07 7.01
C VAL A 22 -6.50 -3.57 7.22
N THR A 23 -6.43 -3.14 8.49
CA THR A 23 -6.24 -1.73 8.84
C THR A 23 -4.77 -1.38 8.88
N PHE A 24 -4.40 -0.36 8.10
CA PHE A 24 -3.10 0.29 8.18
C PHE A 24 -3.26 1.65 8.84
N GLN A 25 -2.29 2.01 9.67
CA GLN A 25 -2.20 3.34 10.29
C GLN A 25 -0.86 3.95 9.92
N LEU A 26 -0.87 4.99 9.06
CA LEU A 26 0.31 5.77 8.74
C LEU A 26 0.39 6.96 9.71
N ASP A 27 1.49 7.05 10.44
CA ASP A 27 1.69 8.03 11.52
C ASP A 27 2.54 9.22 11.08
N SER A 28 3.63 8.96 10.37
CA SER A 28 4.58 9.99 9.96
C SER A 28 5.45 9.56 8.79
N LEU A 29 6.04 10.54 8.12
CA LEU A 29 7.05 10.35 7.08
C LEU A 29 8.26 11.21 7.42
N THR A 30 9.46 10.65 7.24
CA THR A 30 10.71 11.39 7.41
C THR A 30 11.60 11.19 6.20
N VAL A 31 12.39 12.21 5.87
CA VAL A 31 13.43 12.15 4.84
C VAL A 31 14.77 11.98 5.52
N GLY A 32 15.55 11.00 5.07
CA GLY A 32 16.97 10.85 5.37
C GLY A 32 17.76 11.02 4.07
N SER A 33 18.60 12.05 4.00
CA SER A 33 19.53 12.28 2.89
C SER A 33 20.91 12.62 3.46
N SER A 34 21.97 12.25 2.76
CA SER A 34 23.30 12.79 3.04
C SER A 34 23.48 14.21 2.48
N ASP A 35 22.61 14.62 1.58
CA ASP A 35 22.47 16.00 1.10
C ASP A 35 21.62 16.79 2.12
N PRO A 36 22.17 17.84 2.78
CA PRO A 36 21.42 18.63 3.74
C PRO A 36 20.35 19.53 3.10
N GLY A 37 20.39 19.75 1.78
CA GLY A 37 19.51 20.68 1.10
C GLY A 37 18.11 20.17 0.89
N LEU A 38 17.95 18.88 0.58
CA LEU A 38 16.67 18.28 0.27
C LEU A 38 15.92 17.87 1.54
N VAL A 39 14.75 18.47 1.77
CA VAL A 39 13.96 18.23 2.98
C VAL A 39 12.49 17.94 2.68
N LEU A 40 11.82 17.29 3.64
CA LEU A 40 10.37 17.11 3.63
C LEU A 40 9.68 18.42 4.01
N GLY A 41 8.74 18.88 3.19
CA GLY A 41 7.94 20.06 3.49
C GLY A 41 6.63 19.76 4.18
N GLY A 42 6.37 20.45 5.29
CA GLY A 42 5.06 20.46 5.97
C GLY A 42 4.61 19.13 6.60
N GLY A 43 5.37 18.04 6.43
CA GLY A 43 4.98 16.71 6.85
C GLY A 43 4.07 16.03 5.83
N LEU A 44 3.05 15.33 6.31
CA LEU A 44 2.08 14.68 5.45
C LEU A 44 0.91 15.61 5.16
N ASN A 45 0.45 15.66 3.91
CA ASN A 45 -0.70 16.46 3.47
C ASN A 45 -2.05 15.82 3.87
N TYR A 46 -2.12 15.33 5.10
CA TYR A 46 -3.33 14.86 5.75
C TYR A 46 -3.17 14.98 7.26
N ARG A 47 -4.26 14.81 8.00
CA ARG A 47 -4.22 14.88 9.46
C ARG A 47 -3.74 13.54 10.04
N ALA A 48 -2.45 13.44 10.32
CA ALA A 48 -1.87 12.27 10.95
C ALA A 48 -2.37 12.03 12.39
N PRO A 49 -2.52 10.75 12.82
CA PRO A 49 -2.38 9.55 12.00
C PRO A 49 -3.58 9.32 11.07
N VAL A 50 -3.37 8.66 9.92
CA VAL A 50 -4.45 8.22 9.03
C VAL A 50 -4.62 6.72 9.07
N ASN A 51 -5.87 6.31 9.23
CA ASN A 51 -6.27 4.91 9.16
C ASN A 51 -6.96 4.65 7.83
N PHE A 52 -6.55 3.60 7.16
CA PHE A 52 -7.23 3.10 5.96
C PHE A 52 -7.31 1.59 6.03
N ASN A 53 -8.45 1.07 5.55
CA ASN A 53 -8.69 -0.36 5.47
C ASN A 53 -8.50 -0.77 4.02
N LEU A 54 -7.79 -1.87 3.79
CA LEU A 54 -7.68 -2.49 2.48
C LEU A 54 -8.27 -3.89 2.54
N ASP A 55 -9.22 -4.16 1.65
CA ASP A 55 -9.79 -5.48 1.47
C ASP A 55 -8.84 -6.39 0.67
N CYS A 56 -8.79 -7.66 1.08
CA CYS A 56 -8.06 -8.66 0.33
C CYS A 56 -8.68 -8.88 -1.07
N PRO A 57 -7.87 -9.00 -2.14
CA PRO A 57 -8.29 -8.76 -3.51
C PRO A 57 -9.17 -9.84 -4.16
N GLU A 58 -9.75 -10.79 -3.43
CA GLU A 58 -10.60 -11.85 -4.01
C GLU A 58 -11.78 -11.29 -4.83
N CYS A 59 -12.18 -10.03 -4.61
CA CYS A 59 -13.32 -9.39 -5.31
C CYS A 59 -13.02 -8.02 -5.95
N GLY A 60 -11.79 -7.50 -5.88
CA GLY A 60 -11.44 -6.20 -6.49
C GLY A 60 -10.10 -5.64 -6.01
N TYR A 61 -9.51 -4.75 -6.82
CA TYR A 61 -8.28 -4.03 -6.47
C TYR A 61 -8.60 -2.88 -5.52
N ASP A 62 -8.71 -3.16 -4.22
CA ASP A 62 -8.84 -2.10 -3.23
C ASP A 62 -7.54 -1.32 -3.10
N SER A 63 -7.65 0.01 -3.03
CA SER A 63 -6.50 0.90 -2.96
C SER A 63 -6.87 2.21 -2.32
N VAL A 64 -5.98 2.75 -1.50
CA VAL A 64 -6.08 4.12 -0.99
C VAL A 64 -5.13 5.02 -1.77
N HIS A 65 -5.64 6.15 -2.24
CA HIS A 65 -4.88 7.17 -2.93
C HIS A 65 -4.78 8.41 -2.05
N PHE A 66 -3.58 8.97 -1.95
CA PHE A 66 -3.30 10.23 -1.30
C PHE A 66 -2.75 11.21 -2.32
N ASP A 67 -3.54 12.22 -2.66
CA ASP A 67 -3.12 13.34 -3.50
C ASP A 67 -2.12 14.22 -2.72
N ASP A 68 -1.00 14.55 -3.36
CA ASP A 68 0.07 15.39 -2.82
C ASP A 68 0.49 14.98 -1.39
N LEU A 69 0.58 13.66 -1.12
CA LEU A 69 0.82 13.11 0.23
C LEU A 69 1.97 13.80 0.94
N PHE A 70 3.03 14.10 0.21
CA PHE A 70 4.14 14.89 0.69
C PHE A 70 4.75 15.71 -0.46
N TYR A 71 5.58 16.67 -0.09
CA TYR A 71 6.41 17.37 -1.05
C TYR A 71 7.84 17.52 -0.55
N LEU A 72 8.76 17.53 -1.50
CA LEU A 72 10.17 17.82 -1.27
C LEU A 72 10.47 19.21 -1.79
N TYR A 73 11.38 19.90 -1.11
CA TYR A 73 11.93 21.17 -1.57
C TYR A 73 13.38 21.30 -1.12
N ASN A 74 14.13 22.14 -1.82
CA ASN A 74 15.50 22.44 -1.42
C ASN A 74 15.54 23.69 -0.52
N THR A 75 16.28 23.61 0.58
CA THR A 75 16.58 24.69 1.53
C THR A 75 17.88 25.44 1.24
N GLU A 76 18.71 24.94 0.34
CA GLU A 76 19.98 25.54 -0.03
C GLU A 76 19.80 26.85 -0.78
N SER A 77 20.86 27.65 -0.73
CA SER A 77 20.95 28.94 -1.43
C SER A 77 21.94 28.93 -2.61
N ALA A 78 22.76 27.87 -2.75
CA ALA A 78 23.58 27.64 -3.93
C ALA A 78 23.77 26.15 -4.23
N LEU A 79 24.02 25.80 -5.50
CA LEU A 79 24.54 24.48 -5.84
C LEU A 79 26.03 24.49 -5.56
N ASN A 80 26.47 23.54 -4.77
CA ASN A 80 27.86 23.22 -4.53
C ASN A 80 28.35 22.34 -5.68
N LEU A 81 29.45 22.75 -6.31
CA LEU A 81 29.97 22.09 -7.52
C LEU A 81 30.59 20.70 -7.24
N GLU A 82 30.83 20.37 -5.96
CA GLU A 82 31.59 19.18 -5.57
C GLU A 82 30.70 17.98 -5.20
N ASP A 83 29.51 18.23 -4.64
CA ASP A 83 28.58 17.23 -4.10
C ASP A 83 27.23 17.22 -4.86
N ASP A 84 26.65 18.37 -5.18
CA ASP A 84 25.29 18.40 -5.74
C ASP A 84 25.18 17.86 -7.16
N PHE A 85 26.29 17.72 -7.89
CA PHE A 85 26.30 17.18 -9.27
C PHE A 85 26.46 15.66 -9.32
N ALA A 86 26.66 15.03 -8.16
CA ALA A 86 26.64 13.59 -8.01
C ALA A 86 25.24 13.13 -7.59
N TRP A 87 24.89 11.89 -7.94
CA TRP A 87 23.70 11.26 -7.39
C TRP A 87 23.93 10.96 -5.90
N ILE A 88 23.04 11.48 -5.06
CA ILE A 88 23.12 11.36 -3.61
C ILE A 88 21.97 10.45 -3.14
N PRO A 89 22.25 9.44 -2.30
CA PRO A 89 21.20 8.58 -1.77
C PRO A 89 20.17 9.34 -0.95
N LEU A 90 18.90 9.06 -1.25
CA LEU A 90 17.72 9.59 -0.57
C LEU A 90 16.93 8.43 0.03
N THR A 91 16.42 8.61 1.25
CA THR A 91 15.57 7.63 1.92
C THR A 91 14.32 8.30 2.48
N LEU A 92 13.17 7.70 2.23
CA LEU A 92 11.89 8.07 2.81
C LEU A 92 11.46 6.98 3.80
N THR A 93 11.27 7.33 5.06
CA THR A 93 10.82 6.38 6.09
C THR A 93 9.35 6.63 6.41
N PHE A 94 8.48 5.74 5.97
CA PHE A 94 7.06 5.70 6.32
C PHE A 94 6.89 4.97 7.65
N ASN A 95 6.36 5.65 8.65
CA ASN A 95 6.15 5.08 9.97
C ASN A 95 4.71 4.63 10.10
N PHE A 96 4.51 3.33 10.30
CA PHE A 96 3.21 2.74 10.53
C PHE A 96 3.13 2.19 11.95
N SER A 97 1.96 2.29 12.57
CA SER A 97 1.67 1.67 13.88
C SER A 97 0.76 0.45 13.77
N LEU A 98 0.02 0.32 12.66
CA LEU A 98 -0.82 -0.82 12.35
C LEU A 98 -0.52 -1.35 10.93
N PRO A 99 -0.63 -2.67 10.71
CA PRO A 99 -0.98 -3.70 11.70
C PRO A 99 0.14 -4.05 12.69
N SER A 100 1.38 -3.61 12.43
CA SER A 100 2.49 -3.62 13.39
C SER A 100 3.27 -2.30 13.35
N SER A 101 3.90 -1.95 14.47
CA SER A 101 4.70 -0.73 14.57
C SER A 101 6.06 -0.91 13.88
N ALA A 102 6.26 -0.31 12.71
CA ALA A 102 7.52 -0.35 11.99
C ALA A 102 7.71 0.89 11.09
N GLY A 103 8.96 1.34 10.99
CA GLY A 103 9.41 2.24 9.94
C GLY A 103 9.76 1.42 8.69
N GLN A 104 9.11 1.73 7.58
CA GLN A 104 9.31 1.10 6.27
C GLN A 104 9.98 2.10 5.34
N ILE A 105 10.99 1.66 4.60
CA ILE A 105 11.87 2.56 3.84
C ILE A 105 11.55 2.45 2.35
N VAL A 106 11.43 3.60 1.69
CA VAL A 106 11.56 3.75 0.24
C VAL A 106 12.90 4.40 -0.02
N SER A 107 13.73 3.77 -0.84
CA SER A 107 15.02 4.30 -1.26
C SER A 107 14.89 5.09 -2.55
N GLY A 108 15.91 5.88 -2.87
CA GLY A 108 16.00 6.62 -4.12
C GLY A 108 17.30 7.41 -4.16
N GLU A 109 17.41 8.29 -5.14
CA GLU A 109 18.55 9.17 -5.34
C GLU A 109 18.09 10.57 -5.72
N SER A 110 18.90 11.57 -5.41
CA SER A 110 18.68 12.96 -5.82
C SER A 110 19.95 13.58 -6.39
N VAL A 111 19.80 14.49 -7.36
CA VAL A 111 20.91 15.22 -7.95
C VAL A 111 20.50 16.65 -8.31
N GLY A 112 21.38 17.60 -8.00
CA GLY A 112 21.31 18.98 -8.44
C GLY A 112 21.91 19.14 -9.85
N TYR A 113 21.27 19.92 -10.70
CA TYR A 113 21.79 20.19 -12.05
C TYR A 113 21.40 21.57 -12.56
N PHE A 114 22.14 22.03 -13.57
CA PHE A 114 21.81 23.24 -14.33
C PHE A 114 21.04 22.88 -15.60
N SER A 115 19.86 23.46 -15.78
CA SER A 115 19.13 23.41 -17.04
C SER A 115 19.43 24.64 -17.90
N LEU A 116 19.69 24.42 -19.19
CA LEU A 116 19.97 25.47 -20.19
C LEU A 116 18.69 26.12 -20.78
N ASN A 117 17.53 25.50 -20.57
CA ASN A 117 16.21 26.06 -20.88
C ASN A 117 15.81 27.09 -19.80
N PRO A 118 14.77 27.94 -19.95
CA PRO A 118 14.60 29.17 -19.15
C PRO A 118 14.45 28.99 -17.62
N PHE A 119 14.50 27.75 -17.15
CA PHE A 119 14.49 27.36 -15.76
C PHE A 119 15.92 26.96 -15.35
N GLY A 120 16.53 27.76 -14.48
CA GLY A 120 17.94 27.68 -14.11
C GLY A 120 18.34 26.41 -13.34
N ARG A 121 18.71 26.57 -12.07
CA ARG A 121 19.14 25.46 -11.20
C ARG A 121 17.95 24.60 -10.79
N ARG A 122 18.09 23.28 -10.88
CA ARG A 122 17.04 22.30 -10.64
C ARG A 122 17.56 21.11 -9.83
N TRP A 123 16.62 20.37 -9.28
CA TRP A 123 16.82 19.10 -8.60
C TRP A 123 16.03 18.02 -9.33
N ALA A 124 16.68 16.89 -9.56
CA ALA A 124 16.05 15.65 -9.97
C ALA A 124 16.00 14.74 -8.75
N VAL A 125 14.85 14.10 -8.53
CA VAL A 125 14.66 13.06 -7.54
C VAL A 125 14.12 11.85 -8.26
N ASP A 126 14.75 10.69 -8.04
CA ASP A 126 14.35 9.39 -8.56
C ASP A 126 14.13 8.44 -7.37
N LEU A 127 12.94 7.86 -7.25
CA LEU A 127 12.57 6.98 -6.14
C LEU A 127 12.40 5.54 -6.62
N ASP A 128 12.91 4.58 -5.86
CA ASP A 128 12.71 3.16 -6.10
C ASP A 128 11.21 2.82 -5.97
N ASN A 129 10.53 2.71 -7.11
CA ASN A 129 9.08 2.64 -7.19
C ASN A 129 8.62 1.57 -8.20
N PRO A 130 7.69 0.67 -7.84
CA PRO A 130 6.98 0.57 -6.56
C PRO A 130 7.81 -0.11 -5.45
N THR A 131 7.53 0.25 -4.20
CA THR A 131 8.16 -0.38 -3.02
C THR A 131 7.17 -1.30 -2.30
N LEU A 132 7.66 -2.43 -1.78
CA LEU A 132 6.89 -3.37 -0.96
C LEU A 132 7.23 -3.22 0.51
N PHE A 133 6.20 -3.06 1.34
CA PHE A 133 6.30 -3.06 2.80
C PHE A 133 5.73 -4.35 3.35
N SER A 134 6.47 -4.97 4.28
CA SER A 134 6.05 -6.21 4.92
C SER A 134 5.54 -5.95 6.33
N PHE A 135 4.38 -6.49 6.63
CA PHE A 135 3.73 -6.36 7.92
C PHE A 135 3.30 -7.73 8.46
N THR A 136 3.12 -7.81 9.77
CA THR A 136 2.46 -8.92 10.43
C THR A 136 1.56 -8.42 11.56
N ASP A 137 0.42 -9.06 11.77
CA ASP A 137 -0.43 -8.86 12.96
C ASP A 137 -0.22 -9.98 14.02
N GLY A 138 0.77 -10.86 13.80
CA GLY A 138 1.05 -12.03 14.61
C GLY A 138 0.31 -13.31 14.17
N ALA A 139 -0.77 -13.19 13.40
CA ALA A 139 -1.51 -14.32 12.83
C ALA A 139 -1.24 -14.50 11.33
N PHE A 140 -1.10 -13.39 10.61
CA PHE A 140 -0.92 -13.32 9.17
C PHE A 140 0.23 -12.37 8.82
N ASN A 141 0.76 -12.54 7.61
CA ASN A 141 1.71 -11.62 7.00
C ASN A 141 1.02 -10.88 5.85
N TYR A 142 1.30 -9.60 5.71
CA TYR A 142 0.73 -8.73 4.69
C TYR A 142 1.85 -8.04 3.94
N GLU A 143 1.69 -7.92 2.61
CA GLU A 143 2.57 -7.13 1.76
C GLU A 143 1.77 -5.93 1.22
N LEU A 144 2.16 -4.73 1.61
CA LEU A 144 1.59 -3.47 1.12
C LEU A 144 2.49 -2.90 0.04
N LEU A 145 1.96 -2.77 -1.17
CA LEU A 145 2.61 -2.09 -2.28
C LEU A 145 2.36 -0.58 -2.15
N ALA A 146 3.44 0.20 -2.10
CA ALA A 146 3.43 1.66 -2.17
C ALA A 146 3.86 2.09 -3.57
N VAL A 147 2.99 2.81 -4.27
CA VAL A 147 3.27 3.41 -5.58
C VAL A 147 3.31 4.92 -5.43
N ILE A 148 4.49 5.51 -5.64
CA ILE A 148 4.71 6.96 -5.58
C ILE A 148 4.61 7.55 -6.98
N SER A 149 3.93 8.68 -7.13
CA SER A 149 3.80 9.39 -8.40
C SER A 149 4.06 10.89 -8.22
N PRO A 150 4.94 11.51 -9.02
CA PRO A 150 5.77 10.85 -10.02
C PRO A 150 6.89 10.02 -9.36
N GLY A 151 7.33 8.95 -10.02
CA GLY A 151 8.52 8.19 -9.58
C GLY A 151 9.82 8.99 -9.77
N GLU A 152 9.82 9.90 -10.76
CA GLU A 152 10.89 10.85 -11.02
C GLU A 152 10.31 12.28 -11.04
N ALA A 153 10.85 13.17 -10.20
CA ALA A 153 10.43 14.56 -10.13
C ALA A 153 11.59 15.50 -10.48
N ASN A 154 11.29 16.55 -11.25
CA ASN A 154 12.24 17.62 -11.54
C ASN A 154 11.69 18.97 -11.11
N PHE A 155 12.27 19.61 -10.10
CA PHE A 155 11.79 20.90 -9.58
C PHE A 155 12.93 21.92 -9.44
N GLY A 156 12.63 23.20 -9.70
CA GLY A 156 13.55 24.32 -9.56
C GLY A 156 13.79 24.77 -8.12
N TRP A 157 14.69 25.76 -7.95
CA TRP A 157 15.13 26.32 -6.66
C TRP A 157 14.03 26.76 -5.68
N THR A 158 12.90 27.20 -6.23
CA THR A 158 11.75 27.70 -5.47
C THR A 158 10.49 26.88 -5.76
N GLU A 159 10.65 25.77 -6.46
CA GLU A 159 9.57 24.86 -6.81
C GLU A 159 9.59 23.71 -5.79
N THR A 160 8.41 23.22 -5.48
CA THR A 160 8.19 22.05 -4.63
C THR A 160 7.88 20.87 -5.55
N GLY A 161 8.55 19.74 -5.35
CA GLY A 161 8.17 18.48 -5.96
C GLY A 161 7.07 17.82 -5.12
N TYR A 162 5.84 17.77 -5.64
CA TYR A 162 4.73 17.10 -4.99
C TYR A 162 4.67 15.62 -5.40
N PHE A 163 4.33 14.76 -4.45
CA PHE A 163 4.28 13.32 -4.64
C PHE A 163 2.96 12.75 -4.11
N ASP A 164 2.20 12.13 -5.00
CA ASP A 164 1.06 11.29 -4.68
C ASP A 164 1.55 9.92 -4.23
N VAL A 165 0.79 9.26 -3.34
CA VAL A 165 1.07 7.88 -2.98
C VAL A 165 -0.20 7.05 -3.02
N THR A 166 -0.11 5.90 -3.67
CA THR A 166 -1.16 4.90 -3.70
C THR A 166 -0.71 3.65 -2.97
N PHE A 167 -1.43 3.25 -1.92
CA PHE A 167 -1.19 1.99 -1.23
C PHE A 167 -2.20 0.93 -1.66
N LYS A 168 -1.70 -0.28 -1.93
CA LYS A 168 -2.50 -1.45 -2.32
C LYS A 168 -1.96 -2.70 -1.66
N LEU A 169 -2.81 -3.64 -1.28
CA LEU A 169 -2.33 -4.97 -0.92
C LEU A 169 -1.80 -5.67 -2.18
N LYS A 170 -0.61 -6.28 -2.11
CA LYS A 170 -0.01 -6.97 -3.26
C LYS A 170 -0.86 -8.17 -3.66
N GLU A 171 -0.99 -9.14 -2.78
CA GLU A 171 -1.90 -10.28 -2.87
C GLU A 171 -2.15 -10.78 -1.43
N CYS A 172 -3.40 -11.08 -1.08
CA CYS A 172 -3.66 -11.91 0.10
C CYS A 172 -3.82 -13.34 -0.41
N GLU A 173 -3.10 -14.30 0.16
CA GLU A 173 -3.40 -15.70 -0.11
C GLU A 173 -4.87 -15.96 0.25
N ALA A 174 -5.65 -16.41 -0.74
CA ALA A 174 -7.00 -16.91 -0.53
C ALA A 174 -6.93 -18.00 0.55
N VAL A 175 -7.55 -17.78 1.72
CA VAL A 175 -7.58 -18.80 2.76
C VAL A 175 -8.30 -20.01 2.15
N PRO A 176 -7.64 -21.17 1.99
CA PRO A 176 -8.24 -22.30 1.30
C PRO A 176 -9.55 -22.66 1.97
N ILE A 177 -10.66 -22.59 1.22
CA ILE A 177 -11.96 -23.06 1.70
C ILE A 177 -11.74 -24.51 2.18
N PRO A 178 -11.96 -24.82 3.48
CA PRO A 178 -11.68 -26.14 3.99
C PRO A 178 -12.37 -27.19 3.13
N GLY A 179 -11.65 -28.24 2.69
CA GLY A 179 -12.23 -29.31 1.86
C GLY A 179 -13.48 -29.96 2.48
N ALA A 180 -13.65 -29.81 3.81
CA ALA A 180 -14.87 -30.15 4.54
C ALA A 180 -16.13 -29.47 3.99
N LEU A 181 -16.05 -28.23 3.47
CA LEU A 181 -17.18 -27.53 2.83
C LEU A 181 -17.58 -28.18 1.50
N TRP A 182 -16.60 -28.60 0.70
CA TRP A 182 -16.85 -29.39 -0.52
C TRP A 182 -17.46 -30.76 -0.20
N LEU A 183 -16.96 -31.43 0.83
CA LEU A 183 -17.50 -32.70 1.34
C LEU A 183 -18.92 -32.55 1.88
N LEU A 184 -19.20 -31.47 2.62
CA LEU A 184 -20.53 -31.17 3.14
C LEU A 184 -21.51 -30.86 1.99
N GLY A 185 -21.09 -30.03 1.04
CA GLY A 185 -21.89 -29.67 -0.14
C GLY A 185 -22.23 -30.88 -1.01
N SER A 186 -21.23 -31.71 -1.32
CA SER A 186 -21.42 -32.95 -2.08
C SER A 186 -22.25 -33.99 -1.32
N GLY A 187 -22.05 -34.13 -0.01
CA GLY A 187 -22.85 -35.01 0.85
C GLY A 187 -24.32 -34.61 0.92
N LEU A 188 -24.62 -33.31 1.02
CA LEU A 188 -25.98 -32.77 0.97
C LEU A 188 -26.64 -33.01 -0.40
N ALA A 189 -25.92 -32.77 -1.49
CA ALA A 189 -26.41 -33.02 -2.84
C ALA A 189 -26.76 -34.52 -3.06
N ALA A 190 -25.89 -35.42 -2.58
CA ALA A 190 -26.13 -36.86 -2.62
C ALA A 190 -27.40 -37.25 -1.84
N LEU A 191 -27.59 -36.73 -0.62
CA LEU A 191 -28.77 -37.02 0.21
C LEU A 191 -30.08 -36.56 -0.44
N VAL A 192 -30.08 -35.41 -1.13
CA VAL A 192 -31.24 -34.92 -1.90
C VAL A 192 -31.49 -35.80 -3.13
N GLY A 193 -30.43 -36.21 -3.83
CA GLY A 193 -30.51 -37.09 -5.00
C GLY A 193 -31.07 -38.48 -4.67
N PHE A 194 -30.57 -39.14 -3.62
CA PHE A 194 -31.02 -40.47 -3.21
C PHE A 194 -32.48 -40.50 -2.74
N ARG A 195 -32.99 -39.39 -2.19
CA ARG A 195 -34.37 -39.32 -1.72
C ARG A 195 -35.40 -39.25 -2.85
N ARG A 196 -35.03 -38.75 -4.03
CA ARG A 196 -35.91 -38.74 -5.22
C ARG A 196 -36.09 -40.13 -5.83
N LYS A 197 -35.14 -41.04 -5.66
CA LYS A 197 -35.19 -42.39 -6.23
C LYS A 197 -36.14 -43.37 -5.52
N LYS A 198 -36.64 -43.02 -4.33
CA LYS A 198 -37.53 -43.88 -3.51
C LYS A 198 -39.02 -43.58 -3.66
N SER A 199 -39.39 -42.67 -4.56
CA SER A 199 -40.79 -42.27 -4.80
C SER A 199 -41.30 -42.70 -6.18
N GLN A 200 -40.79 -43.82 -6.70
CA GLN A 200 -41.38 -44.60 -7.79
C GLN A 200 -41.71 -45.99 -7.26
#